data_AF-O02114-F1
#
_entry.id   AF-O02114-F1
#
_cell.length_a   1.000
_cell.length_b   1.000
_cell.length_c   1.000
_cell.angle_alpha   90.00
_cell.angle_beta   90.00
_cell.angle_gamma   90.00
#
_symmetry.space_group_name_H-M   'P 1'
#
loop_
_entity.id
_entity.type
_entity.pdbx_description
1 polymer ?
#
loop_
_entity_poly.entity_id
_entity_poly.type
_entity_poly.pdbx_seq_one_letter_code
_entity_poly.pdbx_strand_id
1 'polypeptide(L)'
;MSKIVRLPPYHCCLNPIELIWNQLKSFLRKHGKLDSKLETVRTQAIQFLKSIDEEAVANTMDHVMDAEIDLKTIMDADFEQNLRDDEMDSGDDDISF
;
A
#
# COMPACT_ATOMS: atom_id res chain seq x y z
N MET A 1 -21.41 -15.00 2.52
CA MET A 1 -20.88 -14.86 1.15
C MET A 1 -19.67 -13.94 1.24
N SER A 2 -18.46 -14.45 1.03
CA SER A 2 -17.23 -13.66 1.20
C SER A 2 -17.07 -12.70 0.03
N LYS A 3 -16.99 -11.40 0.28
CA LYS A 3 -16.69 -10.40 -0.75
C LYS A 3 -15.18 -10.41 -1.00
N ILE A 4 -14.81 -10.43 -2.29
CA ILE A 4 -13.41 -10.34 -2.72
C ILE A 4 -13.09 -8.86 -2.93
N VAL A 5 -12.07 -8.37 -2.23
CA VAL A 5 -11.48 -7.05 -2.49
C VAL A 5 -10.43 -7.20 -3.59
N ARG A 6 -10.50 -6.34 -4.60
CA ARG A 6 -9.54 -6.33 -5.72
C ARG A 6 -8.59 -5.18 -5.50
N LEU A 7 -7.30 -5.47 -5.54
CA LEU A 7 -6.25 -4.45 -5.49
C LEU A 7 -5.73 -4.17 -6.91
N PRO A 8 -5.43 -2.91 -7.25
CA PRO A 8 -4.80 -2.59 -8.51
C PRO A 8 -3.41 -3.23 -8.62
N PRO A 9 -2.97 -3.60 -9.83
CA PRO A 9 -1.67 -4.23 -10.05
C PRO A 9 -0.54 -3.29 -9.61
N TYR A 10 0.54 -3.85 -9.06
CA TYR A 10 1.75 -3.12 -8.59
C TYR A 10 1.57 -2.16 -7.40
N HIS A 11 0.43 -2.18 -6.70
CA HIS A 11 0.18 -1.34 -5.53
C HIS A 11 0.25 -2.15 -4.24
N CYS A 12 1.42 -2.69 -3.90
CA CYS A 12 1.60 -3.46 -2.67
C CYS A 12 1.37 -2.63 -1.39
N CYS A 13 1.50 -1.30 -1.48
CA CYS A 13 1.16 -0.36 -0.41
C CYS A 13 -0.31 -0.46 0.03
N LEU A 14 -1.21 -0.89 -0.87
CA LEU A 14 -2.63 -1.05 -0.56
C LEU A 14 -2.96 -2.42 0.07
N ASN A 15 -1.95 -3.29 0.26
CA ASN A 15 -2.13 -4.59 0.87
C ASN A 15 -1.64 -4.58 2.33
N PRO A 16 -2.54 -4.57 3.34
CA PRO A 16 -2.15 -4.40 4.74
C PRO A 16 -1.20 -5.49 5.25
N ILE A 17 -1.26 -6.71 4.70
CA ILE A 17 -0.36 -7.79 5.14
C ILE A 17 1.12 -7.48 4.82
N GLU A 18 1.41 -6.66 3.81
CA GLU A 18 2.78 -6.27 3.44
C GLU A 18 3.46 -5.46 4.55
N LEU A 19 2.70 -4.64 5.28
CA LEU A 19 3.19 -3.89 6.44
C LEU A 19 3.55 -4.85 7.58
N ILE A 20 2.70 -5.84 7.85
CA ILE A 20 2.99 -6.89 8.85
C ILE A 20 4.22 -7.70 8.44
N TRP A 21 4.36 -8.04 7.15
CA TRP A 21 5.55 -8.73 6.65
C TRP A 21 6.81 -7.89 6.82
N ASN A 22 6.73 -6.58 6.58
CA ASN A 22 7.85 -5.67 6.79
C ASN A 22 8.26 -5.59 8.27
N GLN A 23 7.28 -5.50 9.18
CA GLN A 23 7.52 -5.52 10.62
C GLN A 23 8.16 -6.86 11.06
N LEU A 24 7.62 -7.99 10.59
CA LEU A 24 8.18 -9.31 10.87
C LEU A 24 9.63 -9.42 10.39
N LYS A 25 9.91 -9.05 9.14
CA LYS A 25 11.28 -9.07 8.59
C LYS A 25 12.22 -8.19 9.40
N SER A 26 11.74 -7.04 9.87
CA SER A 26 12.53 -6.13 10.71
C SER A 26 12.77 -6.71 12.10
N PHE A 27 11.78 -7.38 12.69
CA PHE A 27 11.92 -8.11 13.95
C PHE A 27 12.95 -9.24 13.85
N LEU A 28 12.85 -10.07 12.81
CA LEU A 28 13.78 -11.18 12.57
C LEU A 28 15.21 -10.69 12.32
N ARG A 29 15.39 -9.58 11.59
CA ARG A 29 16.72 -8.97 11.38
C ARG A 29 17.34 -8.44 12.67
N LYS A 30 16.53 -7.99 13.63
CA LYS A 30 17.02 -7.50 14.93
C LYS A 30 17.41 -8.63 15.89
N HIS A 31 16.70 -9.76 15.86
CA HIS A 31 16.90 -10.87 16.80
C HIS A 31 17.74 -12.02 16.24
N GLY A 32 17.81 -12.15 14.92
CA GLY A 32 18.56 -13.20 14.24
C GLY A 32 20.02 -12.83 13.99
N LYS A 33 20.86 -13.85 13.99
CA LYS A 33 22.21 -13.83 13.40
C LYS A 33 22.21 -14.54 12.05
N LEU A 34 23.21 -14.29 11.21
CA LEU A 34 23.34 -14.91 9.87
C LEU A 34 23.42 -16.44 9.90
N ASP A 35 23.87 -17.01 11.01
CA ASP A 35 24.00 -18.47 11.25
C ASP A 35 22.77 -19.08 11.95
N SER A 36 21.69 -18.31 12.13
CA SER A 36 20.49 -18.80 12.80
C SER A 36 19.83 -19.93 12.01
N LYS A 37 19.61 -21.07 12.69
CA LYS A 37 18.90 -22.21 12.11
C LYS A 37 17.48 -21.83 11.72
N LEU A 38 16.98 -22.44 10.64
CA LEU A 38 15.63 -22.19 10.11
C LEU A 38 14.53 -22.42 11.17
N GLU A 39 14.68 -23.42 12.04
CA GLU A 39 13.73 -23.68 13.13
C GLU A 39 13.65 -22.53 14.15
N THR A 40 14.79 -21.92 14.48
CA THR A 40 14.85 -20.74 15.35
C THR A 40 14.11 -19.57 14.70
N VAL A 41 14.39 -19.31 13.42
CA VAL A 41 13.73 -18.24 12.65
C VAL A 41 12.22 -18.46 12.59
N ARG A 42 11.77 -19.70 12.35
CA ARG A 42 10.35 -20.05 12.35
C ARG A 42 9.70 -19.80 13.71
N THR A 43 10.37 -20.20 14.79
CA THR A 43 9.85 -20.02 16.16
C THR A 43 9.70 -18.54 16.48
N GLN A 44 10.73 -17.74 16.17
CA GLN A 44 10.70 -16.29 16.34
C GLN A 44 9.60 -15.63 15.50
N ALA A 45 9.40 -16.09 14.25
CA ALA A 45 8.36 -15.55 13.39
C ALA A 45 6.95 -15.84 13.94
N ILE A 46 6.70 -17.07 14.41
CA ILE A 46 5.42 -17.41 15.04
C ILE A 46 5.21 -16.62 16.34
N GLN A 47 6.27 -16.44 17.13
CA GLN A 47 6.20 -15.65 18.37
C GLN A 47 5.84 -14.19 18.07
N PHE A 48 6.46 -13.58 17.06
CA PHE A 48 6.13 -12.23 16.61
C PHE A 48 4.68 -12.13 16.14
N LEU A 49 4.22 -13.06 15.29
CA LEU A 49 2.85 -13.03 14.80
C LEU A 49 1.82 -13.19 15.93
N LYS A 50 2.15 -13.92 16.99
CA LYS A 50 1.32 -14.04 18.20
C LYS A 50 1.35 -12.80 19.10
N SER A 51 2.35 -11.94 18.98
CA SER A 51 2.44 -10.71 19.77
C SER A 51 1.76 -9.51 19.10
N ILE A 52 1.26 -9.66 17.87
CA ILE A 52 0.49 -8.61 17.19
C ILE A 52 -0.85 -8.48 17.90
N ASP A 53 -1.15 -7.29 18.40
CA ASP A 53 -2.42 -6.93 19.03
C ASP A 53 -3.38 -6.27 18.03
N GLU A 54 -4.63 -6.06 18.47
CA GLU A 54 -5.65 -5.40 17.66
C GLU A 54 -5.25 -3.97 17.28
N GLU A 55 -4.53 -3.26 18.14
CA GLU A 55 -4.06 -1.90 17.88
C GLU A 55 -3.07 -1.87 16.71
N ALA A 56 -2.09 -2.78 16.68
CA ALA A 56 -1.16 -2.89 15.58
C ALA A 56 -1.86 -3.23 14.25
N VAL A 57 -2.89 -4.08 14.28
CA VAL A 57 -3.70 -4.38 13.08
C VAL A 57 -4.50 -3.15 12.65
N ALA A 58 -5.15 -2.44 13.57
CA ALA A 58 -5.91 -1.23 13.28
C ALA A 58 -5.03 -0.16 12.63
N ASN A 59 -3.87 0.13 13.22
CA ASN A 59 -2.89 1.07 12.67
C ASN A 59 -2.42 0.67 11.26
N THR A 60 -2.32 -0.64 11.00
CA THR A 60 -1.96 -1.14 9.67
C THR A 60 -3.05 -0.87 8.64
N MET A 61 -4.33 -0.99 9.04
CA MET A 61 -5.46 -0.68 8.17
C MET A 61 -5.58 0.82 7.93
N ASP A 62 -5.39 1.64 8.97
CA ASP A 62 -5.40 3.11 8.87
C ASP A 62 -4.34 3.59 7.87
N HIS A 63 -3.12 3.06 7.95
CA HIS A 63 -2.07 3.40 7.00
C HIS A 63 -2.41 3.04 5.54
N VAL A 64 -3.09 1.93 5.32
CA VAL A 64 -3.55 1.54 3.97
C VAL A 64 -4.63 2.48 3.46
N MET A 65 -5.55 2.91 4.34
CA MET A 65 -6.59 3.88 3.98
C MET A 65 -5.97 5.24 3.64
N ASP A 66 -5.00 5.70 4.40
CA ASP A 66 -4.27 6.94 4.10
C ASP A 66 -3.57 6.85 2.73
N ALA A 67 -2.88 5.73 2.47
CA ALA A 67 -2.24 5.49 1.17
C ALA A 67 -3.26 5.43 0.00
N GLU A 68 -4.46 4.89 0.24
CA GLU A 68 -5.54 4.87 -0.75
C GLU A 68 -6.06 6.29 -1.04
N ILE A 69 -6.28 7.10 0.01
CA ILE A 69 -6.74 8.49 -0.11
C ILE A 69 -5.71 9.33 -0.86
N ASP A 70 -4.44 9.19 -0.54
CA ASP A 70 -3.36 9.91 -1.23
C ASP A 70 -3.32 9.55 -2.71
N LEU A 71 -3.39 8.26 -3.05
CA LEU A 71 -3.40 7.79 -4.43
C LEU A 71 -4.61 8.35 -5.19
N LYS A 72 -5.79 8.29 -4.57
CA LYS A 72 -7.02 8.82 -5.16
C LYS A 72 -6.92 10.31 -5.42
N THR A 73 -6.38 11.07 -4.48
CA THR A 73 -6.22 12.53 -4.61
C THR A 73 -5.33 12.88 -5.80
N ILE A 74 -4.23 12.16 -5.99
CA ILE A 74 -3.32 12.35 -7.14
C ILE A 74 -4.04 12.00 -8.45
N MET A 75 -4.78 10.88 -8.48
CA MET A 75 -5.52 10.45 -9.67
C MET A 75 -6.62 11.43 -10.07
N ASP A 76 -7.37 11.94 -9.09
CA ASP A 76 -8.43 12.92 -9.33
C ASP A 76 -7.84 14.24 -9.86
N ALA A 77 -6.70 14.68 -9.33
CA ALA A 77 -5.99 15.86 -9.82
C ALA A 77 -5.44 15.69 -11.25
N ASP A 78 -4.87 14.54 -11.58
CA ASP A 78 -4.38 14.22 -12.93
C ASP A 78 -5.55 14.17 -13.93
N PHE A 79 -6.68 13.59 -13.53
CA PHE A 79 -7.88 13.56 -14.35
C PHE A 79 -8.44 14.96 -14.62
N GLU A 80 -8.53 15.80 -13.58
CA GLU A 80 -8.95 17.21 -13.74
C GLU A 80 -8.01 18.01 -14.64
N GLN A 81 -6.70 17.75 -14.56
CA GLN A 81 -5.72 18.41 -15.41
C GLN A 81 -5.89 17.99 -16.87
N ASN A 82 -6.02 16.68 -17.14
CA ASN A 82 -6.25 16.17 -18.50
C ASN A 82 -7.52 16.77 -19.14
N LEU A 83 -8.60 16.92 -18.37
CA LEU A 83 -9.83 17.57 -18.85
C LEU A 83 -9.59 19.04 -19.26
N ARG A 84 -8.78 19.79 -18.50
CA ARG A 84 -8.47 21.19 -18.82
C ARG A 84 -7.59 21.31 -20.05
N ASP A 85 -6.65 20.40 -20.21
CA ASP A 85 -5.74 20.40 -21.36
C ASP A 85 -6.51 20.06 -22.64
N ASP A 86 -7.45 19.10 -22.60
CA ASP A 86 -8.34 18.77 -23.72
C ASP A 86 -9.28 19.93 -24.09
N GLU A 87 -9.82 20.66 -23.09
CA GLU A 87 -10.64 21.85 -23.34
C GLU A 87 -9.83 22.98 -24.01
N MET A 88 -8.57 23.18 -23.62
CA MET A 88 -7.70 24.18 -24.23
C MET A 88 -7.30 23.84 -25.67
N ASP A 89 -7.03 22.57 -25.99
CA ASP A 89 -6.67 22.14 -27.36
C ASP A 89 -7.85 22.29 -28.34
N SER A 90 -9.08 22.13 -27.85
CA SER A 90 -10.28 22.33 -28.67
C SER A 90 -10.61 23.78 -29.03
N GLY A 91 -9.92 24.76 -28.42
CA GLY A 91 -10.20 26.19 -28.54
C GLY A 91 -9.47 26.92 -29.68
N ASP A 92 -8.45 26.32 -30.30
CA ASP A 92 -7.58 27.00 -31.28
C ASP A 92 -7.99 26.77 -32.76
N ASP A 93 -9.02 25.96 -33.04
CA ASP A 93 -9.49 25.70 -34.41
C ASP A 93 -10.46 26.77 -34.97
N ASP A 94 -10.74 27.86 -34.23
CA ASP A 94 -11.56 29.00 -34.67
C ASP A 94 -10.68 30.24 -35.03
N ILE A 95 -9.76 30.09 -35.99
CA ILE A 95 -9.23 31.24 -36.75
C ILE A 95 -9.47 30.99 -38.24
N SER A 96 -10.71 31.22 -38.68
CA SER A 96 -11.02 31.44 -40.09
C SER A 96 -11.10 32.94 -40.38
N PHE A 97 -10.17 33.47 -41.19
CA PHE A 97 -10.40 34.57 -42.14
C PHE A 97 -9.38 34.50 -43.28
#